data_AF-A0A1Q7R048-F1
#
_entry.id   AF-A0A1Q7R048-F1
#
_cell.length_a   1.000
_cell.length_b   1.000
_cell.length_c   1.000
_cell.angle_alpha   90.00
_cell.angle_beta   90.00
_cell.angle_gamma   90.00
#
_symmetry.space_group_name_H-M   'P 1'
#
loop_
_entity.id
_entity.type
_entity.pdbx_description
1 polymer ?
#
loop_
_entity_poly.entity_id
_entity_poly.type
_entity_poly.pdbx_seq_one_letter_code
_entity_poly.pdbx_strand_id
1 'polypeptide(L)' 'MAAPVKLTPDGQSLETGTPAALFPVRIAGGPLPGGAGQQYAVSSDGQRFLVNLAVDEGAASPITLILNWKPKP' A
#
# COMPACT_ATOMS: atom_id res chain seq x y z
N MET A 1 2.84 -8.58 -0.63
CA MET A 1 3.15 -9.97 -1.03
C MET A 1 1.91 -10.80 -0.78
N ALA A 2 1.71 -11.88 -1.53
CA ALA A 2 0.69 -12.88 -1.24
C ALA A 2 1.23 -14.28 -1.53
N ALA A 3 0.73 -15.28 -0.81
CA ALA A 3 1.02 -16.68 -1.05
C ALA A 3 -0.28 -17.39 -1.45
N PRO A 4 -0.25 -18.30 -2.45
CA PRO A 4 -1.38 -19.16 -2.71
C PRO A 4 -1.60 -20.07 -1.49
N VAL A 5 -2.86 -20.27 -1.14
CA VAL A 5 -3.27 -21.10 0.00
C VAL A 5 -4.21 -22.19 -0.49
N LYS A 6 -3.97 -23.42 -0.06
CA LYS A 6 -4.84 -24.56 -0.30
C LYS A 6 -5.28 -25.16 1.03
N LEU A 7 -6.55 -25.51 1.13
CA LEU A 7 -7.06 -26.29 2.27
C LEU A 7 -6.65 -27.75 2.09
N THR A 8 -6.23 -28.42 3.15
CA THR A 8 -6.03 -29.87 3.10
C THR A 8 -7.37 -30.58 2.84
N PRO A 9 -7.34 -31.80 2.26
CA PRO A 9 -8.58 -32.53 1.93
C PRO A 9 -9.52 -32.77 3.12
N ASP A 10 -8.97 -32.84 4.34
CA ASP A 10 -9.71 -32.97 5.60
C ASP A 10 -10.20 -31.62 6.17
N GLY A 11 -9.80 -30.50 5.55
CA GLY A 11 -10.22 -29.15 5.91
C GLY A 11 -9.62 -28.59 7.20
N GLN A 12 -8.69 -29.31 7.84
CA GLN A 12 -8.16 -28.93 9.15
C GLN A 12 -6.88 -28.09 9.09
N SER A 13 -6.26 -27.97 7.91
CA SER A 13 -5.04 -27.18 7.78
C SER A 13 -4.93 -26.45 6.44
N LEU A 14 -4.05 -25.46 6.42
CA LEU A 14 -3.72 -24.66 5.25
C LEU A 14 -2.29 -24.99 4.79
N GLU A 15 -2.15 -25.34 3.52
CA GLU A 15 -0.87 -25.42 2.83
C GLU A 15 -0.61 -24.08 2.14
N THR A 16 0.51 -23.42 2.48
CA THR A 16 0.92 -22.15 1.88
C THR A 16 2.03 -22.37 0.85
N GLY A 17 1.84 -21.88 -0.37
CA GLY A 17 2.88 -21.90 -1.39
C GLY A 17 3.90 -20.76 -1.26
N THR A 18 4.79 -20.65 -2.24
CA THR A 18 5.83 -19.60 -2.27
C THR A 18 5.21 -18.21 -2.37
N PRO A 19 5.54 -17.26 -1.46
CA PRO A 19 5.07 -15.89 -1.56
C PRO A 19 5.57 -15.19 -2.83
N ALA A 20 4.67 -14.47 -3.50
CA ALA A 20 4.97 -13.61 -4.64
C ALA A 20 4.70 -12.14 -4.32
N ALA A 21 5.51 -11.25 -4.89
CA ALA A 21 5.22 -9.82 -4.87
C ALA A 21 4.05 -9.52 -5.81
N LEU A 22 3.03 -8.82 -5.31
CA LEU A 22 1.87 -8.43 -6.13
C LEU A 22 2.07 -7.09 -6.83
N PHE A 23 2.85 -6.20 -6.21
CA PHE A 23 3.13 -4.85 -6.71
C PHE A 23 4.56 -4.47 -6.31
N PRO A 24 5.26 -3.62 -7.08
CA PRO A 24 6.51 -3.02 -6.64
C PRO A 24 6.23 -2.06 -5.48
N VAL A 25 6.86 -2.28 -4.33
CA VAL A 25 6.63 -1.45 -3.14
C VAL A 25 7.90 -0.65 -2.84
N ARG A 26 7.91 0.64 -3.22
CA ARG A 26 8.98 1.61 -2.90
C ARG A 26 8.61 2.38 -1.63
N ILE A 27 8.39 1.64 -0.54
CA ILE A 27 8.07 2.23 0.77
C ILE A 27 9.33 2.87 1.34
N ALA A 28 9.28 4.17 1.60
CA ALA A 28 10.32 4.87 2.34
C ALA A 28 10.26 4.43 3.81
N GLY A 29 11.33 3.82 4.31
CA GLY A 29 11.55 3.67 5.76
C GLY A 29 11.47 2.26 6.36
N GLY A 30 11.20 1.19 5.59
CA GLY A 30 11.31 -0.20 6.10
C GLY A 30 10.56 -0.49 7.43
N PRO A 31 10.80 -1.65 8.07
CA PRO A 31 10.22 -1.96 9.37
C PRO A 31 11.09 -1.35 10.48
N LEU A 32 11.22 -0.03 10.53
CA LEU A 32 11.92 0.64 11.62
C LEU A 32 10.97 0.89 12.81
N PRO A 33 11.40 0.60 14.05
CA PRO A 33 10.56 0.73 15.22
C PRO A 33 10.40 2.21 15.57
N GLY A 34 9.18 2.76 15.42
CA GLY A 34 8.86 4.11 15.90
C GLY A 34 7.84 4.92 15.11
N GLY A 35 7.41 4.50 13.91
CA GLY A 35 6.45 5.31 13.13
C GLY A 35 5.78 4.64 11.92
N ALA A 36 5.90 3.32 11.74
CA ALA A 36 5.45 2.64 10.53
C ALA A 36 4.03 2.09 10.67
N GLY A 37 3.02 2.96 10.50
CA GLY A 37 1.68 2.51 10.12
C GLY A 37 1.68 1.85 8.73
N GLN A 38 0.57 1.22 8.34
CA GLN A 38 0.46 0.69 6.99
C GLN A 38 0.61 1.84 5.99
N GLN A 39 1.62 1.80 5.11
CA GLN A 39 1.78 2.79 4.03
C GLN A 39 0.89 2.46 2.82
N TYR A 40 -0.28 1.88 3.09
CA TYR A 40 -1.25 1.52 2.09
C TYR A 40 -2.67 1.60 2.65
N ALA A 41 -3.63 1.84 1.77
CA ALA A 41 -5.05 1.75 2.05
C ALA A 41 -5.72 0.82 1.04
N VAL A 42 -6.77 0.12 1.47
CA VAL A 42 -7.54 -0.80 0.62
C VAL A 42 -8.93 -0.21 0.41
N SER A 43 -9.44 -0.23 -0.83
CA SER A 43 -10.81 0.16 -1.11
C SER A 43 -11.81 -0.76 -0.39
N SER A 44 -13.02 -0.26 -0.13
CA SER A 44 -14.06 -1.04 0.54
C SER A 44 -14.44 -2.32 -0.21
N ASP A 45 -14.31 -2.32 -1.54
CA ASP A 45 -14.54 -3.49 -2.40
C ASP A 45 -13.35 -4.45 -2.48
N GLY A 46 -12.20 -4.11 -1.86
CA GLY A 46 -10.99 -4.92 -1.88
C GLY A 46 -10.26 -4.99 -3.23
N GLN A 47 -10.74 -4.28 -4.26
CA GLN A 47 -10.23 -4.42 -5.63
C GLN A 47 -9.10 -3.43 -5.95
N ARG A 48 -8.86 -2.43 -5.10
CA ARG A 48 -7.84 -1.40 -5.31
C ARG A 48 -7.03 -1.17 -4.04
N PHE A 49 -5.74 -0.92 -4.27
CA PHE A 49 -4.79 -0.54 -3.24
C PHE A 49 -4.23 0.83 -3.57
N LEU A 50 -4.20 1.72 -2.59
CA LEU A 50 -3.39 2.94 -2.63
C LEU A 50 -2.11 2.64 -1.85
N VAL A 51 -0.94 2.92 -2.42
CA VAL A 51 0.36 2.71 -1.76
C VAL A 51 1.11 4.03 -1.79
N ASN A 52 1.64 4.44 -0.64
CA ASN A 52 2.54 5.60 -0.59
C ASN A 52 3.89 5.19 -1.21
N LEU A 53 4.26 5.86 -2.29
CA LEU A 53 5.55 5.68 -2.95
C LEU A 53 6.44 6.87 -2.61
N ALA A 54 7.73 6.61 -2.38
CA ALA A 54 8.71 7.69 -2.33
C ALA A 54 8.67 8.48 -3.65
N VAL A 55 8.59 9.82 -3.54
CA VAL A 55 8.68 10.70 -4.71
C VAL A 55 10.09 10.55 -5.28
N ASP A 56 10.19 10.33 -6.59
CA ASP A 56 11.48 10.34 -7.27
C ASP A 56 12.06 11.76 -7.17
N GLU A 57 13.34 11.89 -6.84
CA GLU A 57 13.95 13.16 -6.38
C GLU A 57 13.84 14.28 -7.44
N GLY A 58 13.62 13.92 -8.71
CA GLY A 58 13.38 14.83 -9.83
C GLY A 58 11.92 15.00 -10.29
N ALA A 59 10.94 14.37 -9.63
CA ALA A 59 9.54 14.31 -10.06
C ALA A 59 8.56 15.13 -9.21
N ALA A 60 9.05 15.91 -8.23
CA ALA A 60 8.19 16.78 -7.43
C ALA A 60 7.60 17.90 -8.31
N SER A 61 6.37 17.70 -8.76
CA SER A 61 5.60 18.77 -9.41
C SER A 61 5.42 19.93 -8.41
N PRO A 62 5.60 21.19 -8.81
CA PRO A 62 5.42 22.33 -7.91
C PRO A 62 4.03 22.30 -7.26
N ILE A 63 3.99 22.36 -5.93
CA ILE A 63 2.73 22.46 -5.19
C ILE A 63 2.31 23.93 -5.18
N THR A 64 1.13 24.23 -5.71
CA THR A 64 0.53 25.57 -5.59
C THR A 64 -0.29 25.64 -4.30
N LEU A 65 0.14 26.49 -3.37
CA LEU A 65 -0.60 26.76 -2.14
C LEU A 65 -1.57 27.91 -2.36
N ILE A 66 -2.86 27.68 -2.14
CA ILE A 66 -3.87 28.75 -2.11
C ILE A 66 -4.17 29.09 -0.65
N LEU A 67 -3.70 30.25 -0.22
CA LEU A 67 -3.97 30.77 1.11
C LEU A 67 -5.30 31.53 1.11
N ASN A 68 -6.04 31.43 2.22
CA ASN A 68 -7.29 32.18 2.43
C ASN A 68 -8.39 31.88 1.37
N TRP A 69 -8.55 30.61 1.00
CA TRP A 69 -9.54 30.17 0.02
C TRP A 69 -10.97 30.60 0.40
N LYS A 70 -11.63 31.32 -0.52
CA LYS A 70 -13.04 31.75 -0.43
C LYS A 70 -13.76 31.35 -1.73
N PRO A 71 -14.32 30.14 -1.83
CA PRO A 71 -15.02 29.71 -3.04
C PRO A 71 -16.29 30.54 -3.25
N LYS A 72 -16.67 30.76 -4.51
CA LYS A 72 -17.97 31.40 -4.81
C LYS A 72 -19.13 30.48 -4.39
N PRO A 73 -20.26 31.05 -3.93
CA PRO A 73 -21.48 30.29 -3.68
C PRO A 73 -22.00 29.57 -4.93
#